data_AF-A0A9E2MY83-F1
#
_entry.id   AF-A0A9E2MY83-F1
#
_cell.length_a   1.000
_cell.length_b   1.000
_cell.length_c   1.000
_cell.angle_alpha   90.00
_cell.angle_beta   90.00
_cell.angle_gamma   90.00
#
_symmetry.space_group_name_H-M   'P 1'
#
loop_
_entity.id
_entity.type
_entity.pdbx_description
1 polymer ?
#
loop_
_entity_poly.entity_id
_entity_poly.type
_entity_poly.pdbx_seq_one_letter_code
_entity_poly.pdbx_strand_id
1 'polypeptide(L)' 'AEGIPCGSGSCSEIYLAKAFDQGALRPKERLPVAKQLGETSLMFMVHPTLSVDDMEDVVRAMDKVMSVAVR' A
#
# COMPACT_ATOMS: atom_id res chain seq x y z
N ALA A 1 14.77 1.72 0.87
CA ALA A 1 16.21 1.91 1.12
C ALA A 1 16.93 0.60 1.47
N GLU A 2 16.29 -0.37 2.13
CA GLU A 2 16.92 -1.63 2.61
C GLU A 2 16.84 -2.82 1.62
N GLY A 3 16.59 -2.58 0.33
CA GLY A 3 16.48 -3.66 -0.67
C GLY A 3 15.21 -4.53 -0.59
N ILE A 4 14.34 -4.30 0.40
CA ILE A 4 13.07 -5.03 0.54
C ILE A 4 12.00 -4.52 -0.45
N PRO A 5 11.33 -5.41 -1.21
CA PRO A 5 10.19 -5.05 -2.04
C PRO A 5 9.05 -4.46 -1.19
N CYS A 6 8.63 -3.26 -1.54
CA CYS A 6 7.51 -2.56 -0.91
C CYS A 6 6.74 -1.80 -1.98
N GLY A 7 5.41 -1.95 -1.97
CA GLY A 7 4.50 -1.24 -2.85
C GLY A 7 3.61 -0.28 -2.07
N SER A 8 2.84 0.51 -2.82
CA SER A 8 1.83 1.42 -2.28
C SER A 8 0.43 1.00 -2.72
N GLY A 9 -0.52 1.11 -1.81
CA GLY A 9 -1.95 1.11 -2.12
C GLY A 9 -2.60 -0.28 -2.28
N SER A 10 -3.81 -0.39 -1.76
CA SER A 10 -4.72 -1.54 -1.92
C SER A 10 -5.68 -1.38 -3.11
N CYS A 11 -5.42 -0.45 -4.04
CA CYS A 11 -6.38 0.01 -5.06
C CYS A 11 -7.75 0.37 -4.47
N SER A 12 -7.76 0.96 -3.27
CA SER A 12 -8.97 1.31 -2.52
C SER A 12 -9.89 2.28 -3.27
N GLU A 13 -9.32 3.13 -4.14
CA GLU A 13 -10.06 4.09 -4.98
C GLU A 13 -10.18 3.63 -6.43
N ILE A 14 -10.64 2.39 -6.64
CA ILE A 14 -10.83 1.80 -7.96
C ILE A 14 -11.70 2.67 -8.89
N TYR A 15 -12.64 3.44 -8.33
CA TYR A 15 -13.51 4.38 -9.05
C TYR A 15 -12.76 5.55 -9.71
N LEU A 16 -11.48 5.77 -9.41
CA LEU A 16 -10.64 6.75 -10.10
C LEU A 16 -10.00 6.20 -11.38
N ALA A 17 -10.03 4.88 -11.60
CA ALA A 17 -9.48 4.28 -12.80
C ALA A 17 -10.31 4.68 -14.03
N LYS A 18 -9.63 4.90 -15.16
CA LYS A 18 -10.23 5.33 -16.44
C LYS A 18 -11.43 4.47 -16.89
N ALA A 19 -11.44 3.18 -16.52
CA ALA A 19 -12.54 2.27 -16.82
C ALA A 19 -13.90 2.71 -16.23
N PHE A 20 -13.89 3.58 -15.20
CA PHE A 20 -15.09 4.07 -14.51
C PHE A 20 -15.50 5.49 -14.92
N ASP A 21 -14.83 6.10 -15.91
CA ASP A 21 -15.17 7.45 -16.38
C ASP A 21 -16.50 7.49 -17.15
N GLN A 22 -16.92 6.37 -17.74
CA GLN A 22 -18.18 6.25 -18.47
C GLN A 22 -19.22 5.52 -17.60
N GLY A 23 -19.97 6.26 -16.78
CA GLY A 23 -21.08 5.72 -15.99
C GLY A 23 -21.30 6.44 -14.66
N ALA A 24 -22.34 6.04 -13.92
CA ALA A 24 -22.65 6.57 -12.58
C ALA A 24 -21.82 5.92 -11.45
N LEU A 25 -20.72 5.24 -11.79
CA LEU A 25 -19.90 4.47 -10.85
C LEU A 25 -18.81 5.29 -10.15
N ARG A 26 -18.58 6.53 -10.62
CA ARG A 26 -17.65 7.46 -9.98
C ARG A 26 -18.41 8.39 -9.02
N PRO A 27 -18.16 8.33 -7.71
CA PRO A 27 -18.80 9.24 -6.76
C PRO A 27 -18.33 10.68 -7.01
N LYS A 28 -19.20 11.66 -6.70
CA LYS A 28 -18.85 13.09 -6.83
C LYS A 28 -17.69 13.50 -5.92
N GLU A 29 -17.57 12.86 -4.77
CA GLU A 29 -16.51 13.06 -3.79
C GLU A 29 -15.78 11.74 -3.53
N ARG A 30 -14.48 11.81 -3.20
CA ARG A 30 -13.69 10.63 -2.83
C ARG A 30 -14.25 10.03 -1.54
N LEU A 31 -14.36 8.71 -1.48
CA LEU A 31 -14.82 8.00 -0.29
C LEU A 31 -13.76 8.11 0.81
N PRO A 32 -14.05 8.66 2.01
CA PRO A 32 -13.02 9.04 2.98
C PRO A 32 -12.07 7.90 3.38
N VAL A 33 -12.62 6.71 3.64
CA VAL A 33 -11.84 5.52 4.01
C VAL A 33 -11.00 5.03 2.84
N ALA A 34 -11.55 5.01 1.63
CA ALA A 34 -10.82 4.60 0.44
C ALA A 34 -9.65 5.53 0.13
N LYS A 35 -9.87 6.85 0.24
CA LYS A 35 -8.84 7.88 0.15
C LYS A 35 -7.73 7.67 1.16
N GLN A 36 -8.08 7.52 2.45
CA GLN A 36 -7.09 7.31 3.50
C GLN A 36 -6.25 6.06 3.23
N LEU A 37 -6.88 4.93 2.93
CA LEU A 37 -6.16 3.69 2.60
C LEU A 37 -5.27 3.85 1.36
N GLY A 38 -5.73 4.57 0.34
CA GLY A 38 -4.94 4.79 -0.88
C GLY A 38 -3.70 5.65 -0.65
N GLU A 39 -3.79 6.60 0.29
CA GLU A 39 -2.73 7.55 0.61
C GLU A 39 -1.73 7.02 1.67
N THR A 40 -2.17 6.12 2.56
CA THR A 40 -1.34 5.70 3.71
C THR A 40 -0.95 4.22 3.73
N SER A 41 -1.52 3.37 2.87
CA SER A 41 -1.24 1.92 2.91
C SER A 41 0.06 1.56 2.21
N LEU A 42 0.85 0.70 2.87
CA LEU A 42 2.01 0.02 2.31
C LEU A 42 1.66 -1.46 2.05
N MET A 43 2.31 -2.05 1.05
CA MET A 43 2.13 -3.46 0.67
C MET A 43 3.47 -4.19 0.69
N PHE A 44 3.47 -5.38 1.28
CA PHE A 44 4.63 -6.26 1.41
C PHE A 44 4.34 -7.64 0.83
N MET A 45 5.39 -8.34 0.41
CA MET A 45 5.28 -9.69 -0.14
C MET A 45 4.99 -10.71 0.96
N VAL A 46 4.02 -11.60 0.72
CA VAL A 46 3.63 -12.69 1.64
C VAL A 46 3.58 -14.04 0.92
N HIS A 47 4.39 -14.20 -0.13
CA HIS A 47 4.39 -15.41 -0.93
C HIS A 47 4.81 -16.63 -0.08
N PRO A 48 4.19 -17.81 -0.22
CA PRO A 48 4.49 -18.98 0.61
C PRO A 48 5.93 -19.51 0.53
N THR A 49 6.72 -19.06 -0.45
CA THR A 49 8.14 -19.44 -0.58
C THR A 49 9.08 -18.55 0.22
N LEU A 50 8.57 -17.49 0.86
CA LEU A 50 9.35 -16.68 1.77
C LEU A 50 9.57 -17.46 3.07
N SER A 51 10.82 -17.54 3.48
CA SER A 51 11.23 -18.11 4.75
C SER A 51 10.87 -17.18 5.91
N VAL A 52 11.00 -17.68 7.13
CA VAL A 52 10.87 -16.84 8.34
C VAL A 52 11.93 -15.74 8.33
N ASP A 53 13.16 -16.05 7.93
CA ASP A 53 14.26 -15.08 7.87
C ASP A 53 13.95 -13.93 6.87
N ASP A 54 13.37 -14.26 5.71
CA ASP A 54 12.91 -13.24 4.74
C ASP A 54 11.87 -12.30 5.36
N MET A 55 10.92 -12.85 6.12
CA MET A 55 9.88 -12.06 6.78
C MET A 55 10.47 -11.19 7.90
N GLU A 56 11.45 -11.70 8.65
CA GLU A 56 12.14 -10.90 9.66
C GLU A 56 12.97 -9.77 9.04
N ASP A 57 13.59 -9.98 7.89
CA ASP A 57 14.30 -8.93 7.15
C ASP A 57 13.36 -7.79 6.74
N VAL A 58 12.13 -8.11 6.33
CA VAL A 58 11.09 -7.10 6.06
C VAL A 58 10.79 -6.28 7.31
N VAL A 59 10.61 -6.93 8.47
CA VAL A 59 10.32 -6.25 9.75
C VAL A 59 11.49 -5.35 10.16
N ARG A 60 12.73 -5.86 10.14
CA ARG A 60 13.94 -5.09 10.46
C ARG A 60 14.07 -3.85 9.58
N ALA A 61 13.84 -4.02 8.27
CA ALA A 61 13.87 -2.92 7.33
C ALA A 61 12.78 -1.88 7.61
N MET A 62 11.55 -2.33 7.93
CA MET A 62 10.44 -1.46 8.27
C MET A 62 10.75 -0.63 9.51
N ASP A 63 11.20 -1.25 10.60
CA ASP A 63 11.53 -0.54 11.86
C ASP A 63 12.60 0.53 11.63
N LYS A 64 13.67 0.17 10.91
CA LYS A 64 14.77 1.10 10.60
C LYS A 64 14.28 2.28 9.78
N VAL A 65 13.51 2.05 8.71
CA VAL A 65 12.99 3.13 7.86
C VAL A 65 12.00 4.00 8.63
N MET A 66 11.08 3.41 9.38
CA MET A 66 10.06 4.16 10.13
C MET A 66 10.68 5.01 11.24
N SER A 67 11.77 4.56 11.88
CA SER A 67 12.47 5.34 12.91
C SER A 67 12.97 6.70 12.44
N VAL A 68 13.23 6.86 11.13
CA VAL A 68 13.70 8.12 10.53
C VAL A 68 12.65 8.82 9.67
N ALA A 69 11.60 8.11 9.24
CA ALA A 69 10.53 8.65 8.41
C ALA A 69 9.44 9.37 9.22
N VAL A 70 9.21 8.97 10.48
CA VAL A 70 8.14 9.54 11.34
C VAL A 70 8.64 10.78 12.09
N ARG A 71 9.19 11.76 11.36
CA ARG A 71 9.54 13.09 11.91
C ARG A 71 8.43 14.10 11.70
#